data_AF-A0A1F8BL09-F1
#
_entry.id   AF-A0A1F8BL09-F1
#
_cell.length_a   1.000
_cell.length_b   1.000
_cell.length_c   1.000
_cell.angle_alpha   90.00
_cell.angle_beta   90.00
_cell.angle_gamma   90.00
#
_symmetry.space_group_name_H-M   'P 1'
#
loop_
_entity.id
_entity.type
_entity.pdbx_description
1 polymer ?
#
loop_
_entity_poly.entity_id
_entity_poly.type
_entity_poly.pdbx_seq_one_letter_code
_entity_poly.pdbx_strand_id
1 'polypeptide(L)' 'MPKRTLQPSKSRKVKRHGFRKRMAYSKGRLVLKRRMKKGRKIIS' A
#
# COMPACT_ATOMS: atom_id res chain seq x y z
N MET A 1 25.80 14.55 -8.29
CA MET A 1 25.32 13.63 -7.21
C MET A 1 24.37 12.60 -7.80
N PRO A 2 24.44 11.31 -7.41
CA PRO A 2 23.57 10.27 -7.97
C PRO A 2 22.12 10.41 -7.50
N LYS A 3 21.18 10.04 -8.37
CA LYS A 3 19.75 10.07 -8.08
C LYS A 3 19.39 9.04 -7.00
N ARG A 4 18.68 9.47 -5.97
CA ARG A 4 18.22 8.59 -4.87
C ARG A 4 17.10 7.65 -5.35
N THR A 5 17.01 6.47 -4.76
CA THR A 5 16.03 5.42 -5.14
C THR A 5 14.58 5.85 -4.94
N LEU A 6 14.28 6.50 -3.80
CA LEU A 6 12.94 7.01 -3.55
C LEU A 6 12.77 8.37 -4.22
N GLN A 7 11.99 8.37 -5.29
CA GLN A 7 11.48 9.59 -5.92
C GLN A 7 9.99 9.70 -5.59
N PRO A 8 9.62 10.49 -4.56
CA PRO A 8 8.28 10.48 -4.02
C PRO A 8 7.28 11.10 -5.01
N SER A 9 6.18 10.40 -5.24
CA SER A 9 5.03 10.91 -5.99
C SER A 9 3.75 10.45 -5.30
N LYS A 10 2.89 11.41 -4.93
CA LYS A 10 1.62 11.15 -4.26
C LYS A 10 0.72 10.25 -5.11
N SER A 11 0.58 10.59 -6.40
CA SER A 11 -0.22 9.82 -7.37
C SER A 11 0.28 8.38 -7.50
N ARG A 12 1.60 8.18 -7.65
CA ARG A 12 2.19 6.84 -7.80
C ARG A 12 1.98 5.99 -6.54
N LYS A 13 2.12 6.59 -5.35
CA LYS A 13 1.92 5.90 -4.06
C LYS A 13 0.47 5.43 -3.91
N VAL A 14 -0.51 6.30 -4.16
CA VAL A 14 -1.93 5.97 -4.00
C VAL A 14 -2.38 4.93 -5.04
N LYS A 15 -1.98 5.06 -6.31
CA LYS A 15 -2.35 4.10 -7.36
C LYS A 15 -1.81 2.69 -7.11
N ARG A 16 -0.59 2.57 -6.57
CA ARG A 16 0.08 1.26 -6.37
C ARG A 16 -0.18 0.64 -4.99
N HIS A 17 -0.23 1.46 -3.95
CA HIS A 17 -0.27 0.99 -2.56
C HIS A 17 -1.55 1.43 -1.82
N GLY A 18 -2.44 2.19 -2.46
CA GLY A 18 -3.69 2.61 -1.83
C GLY A 18 -4.67 1.46 -1.59
N PHE A 19 -5.66 1.74 -0.74
CA PHE A 19 -6.69 0.78 -0.33
C PHE A 19 -7.44 0.16 -1.51
N ARG A 20 -7.87 0.99 -2.49
CA ARG A 20 -8.56 0.51 -3.69
C ARG A 20 -7.74 -0.55 -4.45
N LYS A 21 -6.43 -0.34 -4.59
CA LYS A 21 -5.55 -1.31 -5.26
C LYS A 21 -5.44 -2.61 -4.46
N ARG A 22 -5.35 -2.52 -3.12
CA ARG A 22 -5.35 -3.71 -2.24
C ARG A 22 -6.66 -4.50 -2.34
N MET A 23 -7.81 -3.83 -2.44
CA MET A 23 -9.11 -4.49 -2.54
C MET A 23 -9.35 -5.18 -3.88
N ALA A 24 -8.75 -4.69 -4.97
CA ALA A 24 -8.98 -5.19 -6.32
C ALA A 24 -8.62 -6.67 -6.55
N TYR A 25 -7.65 -7.23 -5.81
CA TYR A 25 -7.18 -8.60 -6.00
C TYR A 25 -7.19 -9.40 -4.69
N SER A 26 -7.35 -10.73 -4.81
CA SER A 26 -7.47 -11.66 -3.68
C SER A 26 -6.33 -11.54 -2.66
N LYS A 27 -5.07 -11.55 -3.14
CA LYS A 27 -3.88 -11.42 -2.28
C LYS A 27 -3.85 -10.08 -1.53
N GLY A 28 -4.40 -9.01 -2.12
CA GLY A 28 -4.40 -7.68 -1.52
C GLY A 28 -5.41 -7.58 -0.39
N ARG A 29 -6.58 -8.22 -0.53
CA ARG A 29 -7.55 -8.39 0.55
C ARG A 29 -6.96 -9.18 1.73
N LEU A 30 -6.16 -10.22 1.46
CA LEU A 30 -5.45 -10.96 2.51
C LEU A 30 -4.45 -10.09 3.29
N VAL A 31 -3.75 -9.18 2.62
CA VAL A 31 -2.85 -8.21 3.28
C VAL A 31 -3.64 -7.32 4.24
N LEU A 32 -4.78 -6.79 3.80
CA LEU A 32 -5.64 -5.97 4.66
C LEU A 32 -6.13 -6.77 5.87
N LYS A 33 -6.63 -8.01 5.66
CA LYS A 33 -7.09 -8.90 6.74
C LYS A 33 -5.99 -9.16 7.78
N ARG A 34 -4.76 -9.44 7.33
CA ARG A 34 -3.62 -9.65 8.23
C ARG A 34 -3.25 -8.40 9.02
N ARG A 35 -3.31 -7.22 8.38
CA ARG A 35 -3.01 -5.93 9.03
C ARG A 35 -4.07 -5.55 10.05
N MET A 36 -5.35 -5.82 9.76
CA MET A 36 -6.46 -5.67 10.70
C MET A 36 -6.31 -6.63 11.89
N LYS A 37 -6.03 -7.92 11.65
CA LYS A 37 -5.80 -8.90 12.73
C LYS A 37 -4.64 -8.49 13.65
N LYS A 38 -3.59 -7.86 13.09
CA LYS A 38 -2.46 -7.33 13.88
C LYS A 38 -2.80 -6.02 14.62
N GLY A 39 -3.93 -5.38 14.33
CA GLY A 39 -4.32 -4.11 14.97
C GLY A 39 -3.54 -2.88 14.45
N ARG A 40 -3.08 -2.87 13.20
CA ARG A 40 -2.38 -1.70 12.66
C ARG A 40 -3.34 -0.52 12.49
N LYS A 41 -3.00 0.63 13.08
CA LYS A 41 -3.74 1.90 12.90
C LYS A 41 -3.93 2.29 11.43
N ILE A 42 -2.93 2.03 10.59
CA ILE A 42 -2.99 2.28 9.14
C ILE A 42 -2.91 0.95 8.39
N ILE A 43 -3.90 0.68 7.54
CA ILE A 43 -4.12 -0.65 6.96
C ILE A 43 -3.67 -0.74 5.48
N SER A 44 -3.65 0.36 4.72
CA SER A 44 -3.30 0.38 3.29
C SER A 44 -1.80 0.28 2.98
#